data_AF-A0A672NZF3-F1
#
_entry.id   AF-A0A672NZF3-F1
#
_cell.length_a   1.000
_cell.length_b   1.000
_cell.length_c   1.000
_cell.angle_alpha   90.00
_cell.angle_beta   90.00
_cell.angle_gamma   90.00
#
_symmetry.space_group_name_H-M   'P 1'
#
loop_
_entity.id
_entity.type
_entity.pdbx_description
1 polymer ?
#
loop_
_entity_poly.entity_id
_entity_poly.type
_entity_poly.pdbx_seq_one_letter_code
_entity_poly.pdbx_strand_id
1 'polypeptide(L)'
;MPSSTQVTGIKLAAICNSSLWGPLKELWEAVEGAIWRRQPESVHLLDLQLKKHKPSFLTLFKNPMKSAEQREKVRKASTEGIAIQGQQGVRLLPEQLISEAFILSDLFDLGELAALELLLAGEHQQPHFPSLSRGLVAVLLYWDGKRCVANSLRSLIQSRHGKTFTLDLSPELVNLTTRFTDELMAQGLTKQILNLISDISVTREFERLQKERGLGNEKHRKEVSDLIKECRQSLAECLFAWTCQSPLSK
;
A
#
# COMPACT_ATOMS: atom_id res chain seq x y z
N MET A 1 -10.40 27.14 -5.14
CA MET A 1 -11.04 25.95 -5.74
C MET A 1 -9.95 24.95 -6.06
N PRO A 2 -9.69 24.03 -5.13
CA PRO A 2 -9.72 22.62 -5.48
C PRO A 2 -10.65 21.88 -4.52
N SER A 3 -11.57 21.11 -5.09
CA SER A 3 -12.49 20.23 -4.39
C SER A 3 -11.71 19.02 -3.84
N SER A 4 -11.12 19.21 -2.67
CA SER A 4 -10.63 18.12 -1.82
C SER A 4 -11.84 17.40 -1.24
N THR A 5 -12.12 16.20 -1.75
CA THR A 5 -12.97 15.24 -1.05
C THR A 5 -12.24 14.84 0.23
N GLN A 6 -12.47 15.61 1.30
CA GLN A 6 -12.13 15.25 2.67
C GLN A 6 -12.90 13.97 3.00
N VAL A 7 -12.25 12.82 2.87
CA VAL A 7 -12.69 11.64 3.61
C VAL A 7 -12.24 11.86 5.05
N THR A 8 -13.21 12.25 5.86
CA THR A 8 -13.19 12.45 7.30
C THR A 8 -12.36 11.40 8.02
N GLY A 9 -11.28 11.84 8.68
CA GLY A 9 -10.46 11.06 9.60
C GLY A 9 -11.17 10.81 10.93
N ILE A 10 -12.14 9.89 10.95
CA ILE A 10 -12.75 9.41 12.19
C ILE A 10 -12.59 7.88 12.25
N LYS A 11 -11.71 7.43 13.16
CA LYS A 11 -11.58 6.06 13.70
C LYS A 11 -11.34 4.93 12.69
N LEU A 12 -10.18 4.91 12.03
CA LEU A 12 -9.64 3.70 11.40
C LEU A 12 -9.03 2.69 12.40
N ALA A 13 -8.91 3.05 13.68
CA ALA A 13 -8.02 2.37 14.64
C ALA A 13 -8.48 1.02 15.21
N ALA A 14 -9.43 0.29 14.61
CA ALA A 14 -9.86 -0.98 15.25
C ALA A 14 -10.33 -2.15 14.37
N ILE A 15 -10.60 -2.01 13.07
CA ILE A 15 -11.28 -3.12 12.37
C ILE A 15 -10.70 -3.32 10.96
N CYS A 16 -9.85 -4.36 10.83
CA CYS A 16 -9.05 -4.80 9.68
C CYS A 16 -7.71 -4.08 9.46
N ASN A 17 -6.71 -4.42 10.29
CA ASN A 17 -5.30 -4.30 9.93
C ASN A 17 -4.95 -5.36 8.87
N SER A 18 -5.46 -5.23 7.64
CA SER A 18 -4.95 -6.06 6.57
C SER A 18 -3.48 -5.71 6.37
N SER A 19 -2.60 -6.70 6.41
CA SER A 19 -1.15 -6.48 6.29
C SER A 19 -0.73 -5.68 5.04
N LEU A 20 -1.62 -5.57 4.04
CA LEU A 20 -1.36 -4.99 2.73
C LEU A 20 -1.95 -3.59 2.48
N TRP A 21 -2.96 -3.15 3.24
CA TRP A 21 -3.60 -1.85 2.96
C TRP A 21 -3.68 -0.96 4.20
N GLY A 22 -4.31 -1.41 5.28
CA GLY A 22 -4.55 -0.58 6.48
C GLY A 22 -3.27 0.08 7.03
N PRO A 23 -2.23 -0.70 7.38
CA PRO A 23 -0.96 -0.16 7.86
C PRO A 23 -0.23 0.74 6.86
N LEU A 24 -0.36 0.47 5.56
CA LEU A 24 0.25 1.32 4.52
C LEU A 24 -0.50 2.64 4.37
N LYS A 25 -1.82 2.64 4.62
CA LYS A 25 -2.64 3.84 4.65
C LYS A 25 -2.28 4.71 5.86
N GLU A 26 -2.17 4.11 7.04
CA GLU A 26 -1.72 4.79 8.26
C GLU A 26 -0.33 5.42 8.10
N LEU A 27 0.60 4.70 7.46
CA LEU A 27 1.91 5.23 7.10
C LEU A 27 1.80 6.47 6.22
N TRP A 28 0.98 6.41 5.16
CA TRP A 28 0.77 7.56 4.29
C TRP A 28 0.15 8.75 5.03
N GLU A 29 -0.83 8.52 5.90
CA GLU A 29 -1.43 9.56 6.73
C GLU A 29 -0.42 10.22 7.67
N ALA A 30 0.47 9.43 8.29
CA ALA A 30 1.56 9.96 9.12
C ALA A 30 2.55 10.81 8.31
N VAL A 31 2.91 10.36 7.11
CA VAL A 31 3.77 11.13 6.19
C VAL A 31 3.09 12.43 5.77
N GLU A 32 1.80 12.39 5.40
CA GLU A 32 1.04 13.57 5.00
C GLU A 32 0.88 14.56 6.15
N GLY A 33 0.59 14.08 7.36
CA GLY A 33 0.50 14.88 8.58
C GLY A 33 1.81 15.60 8.90
N ALA A 34 2.93 14.89 8.84
CA ALA A 34 4.24 15.43 9.19
C ALA A 34 4.80 16.38 8.12
N ILE A 35 4.76 16.00 6.84
CA ILE A 35 5.43 16.73 5.75
C ILE A 35 4.53 17.82 5.18
N TRP A 36 3.29 17.47 4.82
CA TRP A 36 2.42 18.38 4.06
C TRP A 36 1.55 19.25 4.97
N ARG A 37 1.04 18.69 6.07
CA ARG A 37 0.24 19.44 7.06
C ARG A 37 1.08 20.07 8.18
N ARG A 38 2.36 19.68 8.29
CA ARG A 38 3.35 20.21 9.26
C ARG A 38 2.89 20.11 10.72
N GLN A 39 2.23 19.00 11.08
CA GLN A 39 1.76 18.77 12.44
C GLN A 39 2.91 18.24 13.32
N PRO A 40 3.25 18.90 14.44
CA PRO A 40 4.36 18.49 15.30
C PRO A 40 4.21 17.07 15.84
N GLU A 41 2.99 16.69 16.24
CA GLU A 41 2.66 15.38 16.82
C GLU A 41 2.86 14.25 15.80
N SER A 42 2.75 14.58 14.50
CA SER A 42 2.94 13.62 13.42
C SER A 42 4.40 13.25 13.20
N VAL A 43 5.37 14.04 13.67
CA VAL A 43 6.81 13.74 13.48
C VAL A 43 7.22 12.51 14.29
N HIS A 44 6.79 12.44 15.56
CA HIS A 44 7.05 11.27 16.41
C HIS A 44 6.35 10.02 15.87
N LEU A 45 5.08 10.17 15.45
CA LEU A 45 4.32 9.08 14.83
C LEU A 45 5.01 8.60 13.55
N LEU A 46 5.51 9.53 12.73
CA LEU A 46 6.23 9.19 11.50
C LEU A 46 7.48 8.35 11.79
N ASP A 47 8.32 8.72 12.76
CA ASP A 47 9.51 7.93 13.11
C ASP A 47 9.14 6.49 13.51
N LEU A 48 8.08 6.31 14.31
CA LEU A 48 7.58 4.98 14.67
C LEU A 48 7.10 4.19 13.44
N GLN A 49 6.33 4.83 12.55
CA GLN A 49 5.80 4.20 11.35
C GLN A 49 6.92 3.85 10.36
N LEU A 50 7.94 4.70 10.19
CA LEU A 50 9.09 4.42 9.34
C LEU A 50 9.88 3.22 9.84
N LYS A 51 10.10 3.10 11.16
CA LYS A 51 10.76 1.93 11.76
C LYS A 51 9.96 0.65 11.51
N LYS A 52 8.64 0.69 11.75
CA LYS A 52 7.73 -0.44 11.55
C LYS A 52 7.66 -0.89 10.08
N HIS A 53 7.57 0.06 9.15
CA HIS A 53 7.35 -0.20 7.72
C HIS A 53 8.62 -0.18 6.87
N LYS A 54 9.81 -0.05 7.48
CA LYS A 54 11.10 -0.12 6.77
C LYS A 54 11.22 -1.34 5.84
N PRO A 55 10.83 -2.57 6.24
CA PRO A 55 10.88 -3.72 5.34
C PRO A 55 10.05 -3.52 4.07
N SER A 56 8.89 -2.87 4.17
CA SER A 56 8.00 -2.61 3.03
C SER A 56 8.62 -1.68 1.99
N PHE A 57 9.49 -0.74 2.41
CA PHE A 57 10.26 0.10 1.49
C PHE A 57 11.46 -0.63 0.90
N LEU A 58 12.11 -1.51 1.66
CA LEU A 58 13.28 -2.28 1.20
C LEU A 58 12.92 -3.35 0.16
N THR A 59 11.76 -3.97 0.29
CA THR A 59 11.28 -5.00 -0.64
C THR A 59 10.37 -4.43 -1.72
N LEU A 60 10.08 -3.13 -1.69
CA LEU A 60 9.18 -2.33 -2.54
C LEU A 60 8.25 -3.14 -3.46
N PHE A 61 6.95 -3.10 -3.16
CA PHE A 61 5.87 -3.76 -3.91
C PHE A 61 5.91 -5.29 -3.93
N LYS A 62 6.92 -5.97 -3.36
CA LYS A 62 6.86 -7.42 -3.16
C LYS A 62 5.68 -7.82 -2.27
N ASN A 63 5.00 -8.90 -2.68
CA ASN A 63 3.91 -9.49 -1.94
C ASN A 63 4.43 -10.53 -0.94
N PRO A 64 3.77 -10.72 0.22
CA PRO A 64 3.95 -11.91 1.04
C PRO A 64 3.82 -13.19 0.20
N MET A 65 4.77 -14.10 0.36
CA MET A 65 4.81 -15.34 -0.42
C MET A 65 3.71 -16.31 0.04
N LYS A 66 3.25 -17.15 -0.89
CA LYS A 66 2.35 -18.27 -0.60
C LYS A 66 2.99 -19.29 0.32
N SER A 67 2.17 -19.94 1.13
CA SER A 67 2.63 -20.98 2.05
C SER A 67 1.62 -22.11 2.13
N ALA A 68 2.10 -23.35 1.98
CA ALA A 68 1.27 -24.55 2.13
C ALA A 68 0.61 -24.60 3.53
N GLU A 69 1.30 -24.10 4.56
CA GLU A 69 0.77 -24.01 5.92
C GLU A 69 -0.37 -22.99 6.02
N GLN A 70 -0.21 -21.80 5.41
CA GLN A 70 -1.26 -20.78 5.38
C GLN A 70 -2.47 -21.24 4.58
N ARG A 71 -2.22 -21.91 3.44
CA ARG A 71 -3.24 -22.51 2.60
C ARG A 71 -4.11 -23.51 3.35
N GLU A 72 -3.50 -24.39 4.13
CA GLU A 72 -4.24 -25.38 4.92
C GLU A 72 -5.04 -24.73 6.06
N LYS A 73 -4.45 -23.74 6.75
CA LYS A 73 -5.15 -22.95 7.78
C LYS A 73 -6.38 -22.23 7.23
N VAL A 74 -6.25 -21.57 6.07
CA VAL A 74 -7.36 -20.86 5.43
C VAL A 74 -8.42 -21.83 4.91
N ARG A 75 -8.02 -22.99 4.38
CA ARG A 75 -8.96 -24.05 3.94
C ARG A 75 -9.82 -24.57 5.09
N LYS A 76 -9.23 -24.75 6.27
CA LYS A 76 -9.93 -25.24 7.47
C LYS A 76 -10.67 -24.15 8.24
N ALA A 77 -10.65 -22.90 7.76
CA ALA A 77 -11.29 -21.79 8.45
C ALA A 77 -12.82 -21.88 8.52
N SER A 78 -13.46 -22.73 7.72
CA SER A 78 -14.91 -22.99 7.80
C SER A 78 -15.28 -23.96 8.94
N THR A 79 -14.34 -24.77 9.42
CA THR A 79 -14.59 -25.82 10.43
C THR A 79 -13.85 -25.56 11.75
N GLU A 80 -12.55 -25.27 11.69
CA GLU A 80 -11.70 -25.02 12.85
C GLU A 80 -11.66 -23.52 13.21
N GLY A 81 -12.01 -22.67 12.25
CA GLY A 81 -11.92 -21.22 12.35
C GLY A 81 -10.48 -20.71 12.24
N ILE A 82 -10.31 -19.40 12.07
CA ILE A 82 -9.00 -18.77 11.93
C ILE A 82 -8.88 -17.52 12.79
N ALA A 83 -7.69 -17.31 13.37
CA ALA A 83 -7.34 -16.07 14.05
C ALA A 83 -6.88 -15.04 13.00
N ILE A 84 -7.59 -13.92 12.92
CA ILE A 84 -7.26 -12.80 12.02
C ILE A 84 -6.55 -11.72 12.83
N GLN A 85 -5.51 -11.11 12.26
CA GLN A 85 -4.76 -10.07 12.97
C GLN A 85 -5.66 -8.89 13.38
N GLY A 86 -5.59 -8.50 14.65
CA GLY A 86 -6.37 -7.39 15.20
C GLY A 86 -7.80 -7.76 15.62
N GLN A 87 -8.25 -9.00 15.42
CA GLN A 87 -9.51 -9.50 15.97
C GLN A 87 -9.25 -10.40 17.18
N GLN A 88 -10.12 -10.32 18.19
CA GLN A 88 -10.05 -11.22 19.33
C GLN A 88 -10.74 -12.54 19.02
N GLY A 89 -10.02 -13.64 19.21
CA GLY A 89 -10.55 -15.00 19.07
C GLY A 89 -10.45 -15.59 17.67
N VAL A 90 -10.88 -16.84 17.57
CA VAL A 90 -10.92 -17.63 16.34
C VAL A 90 -12.31 -17.46 15.71
N ARG A 91 -12.37 -17.12 14.42
CA ARG A 91 -13.62 -16.88 13.69
C ARG A 91 -13.83 -17.94 12.60
N LEU A 92 -15.04 -18.50 12.54
CA LEU A 92 -15.47 -19.34 11.42
C LEU A 92 -15.77 -18.46 10.20
N LEU A 93 -15.24 -18.85 9.04
CA LEU A 93 -15.40 -18.11 7.80
C LEU A 93 -16.30 -18.87 6.81
N PRO A 94 -17.22 -18.18 6.11
CA PRO A 94 -18.02 -18.80 5.06
C PRO A 94 -17.15 -19.37 3.93
N GLU A 95 -17.54 -20.51 3.37
CA GLU A 95 -16.82 -21.15 2.25
C GLU A 95 -16.66 -20.23 1.04
N GLN A 96 -17.67 -19.40 0.77
CA GLN A 96 -17.60 -18.42 -0.31
C GLN A 96 -16.43 -17.45 -0.11
N LEU A 97 -16.22 -16.96 1.12
CA LEU A 97 -15.15 -16.03 1.44
C LEU A 97 -13.77 -16.69 1.32
N ILE A 98 -13.67 -17.96 1.73
CA ILE A 98 -12.46 -18.77 1.58
C ILE A 98 -12.12 -18.94 0.08
N SER A 99 -13.12 -19.26 -0.76
CA SER A 99 -12.92 -19.42 -2.20
C SER A 99 -12.47 -18.12 -2.88
N GLU A 100 -13.07 -16.98 -2.52
CA GLU A 100 -12.69 -15.66 -3.03
C GLU A 100 -11.27 -15.26 -2.59
N ALA A 101 -10.86 -15.61 -1.36
CA ALA A 101 -9.51 -15.37 -0.87
C ALA A 101 -8.46 -16.17 -1.66
N PHE A 102 -8.76 -17.41 -2.04
CA PHE A 102 -7.89 -18.21 -2.93
C PHE A 102 -7.78 -17.60 -4.33
N ILE A 103 -8.88 -17.12 -4.91
CA ILE A 103 -8.85 -16.42 -6.20
C ILE A 103 -7.94 -15.19 -6.12
N LEU A 104 -8.07 -14.38 -5.07
CA LEU A 104 -7.20 -13.21 -4.87
C LEU A 104 -5.73 -13.58 -4.64
N SER A 105 -5.48 -14.65 -3.88
CA SER A 105 -4.14 -15.21 -3.66
C SER A 105 -3.49 -15.63 -4.96
N ASP A 106 -4.23 -16.30 -5.84
CA ASP A 106 -3.75 -16.75 -7.14
C ASP A 106 -3.58 -15.60 -8.14
N LEU A 107 -4.50 -14.64 -8.13
CA LEU A 107 -4.47 -13.45 -8.98
C LEU A 107 -3.24 -12.55 -8.74
N PHE A 108 -2.92 -12.28 -7.47
CA PHE A 108 -1.82 -11.37 -7.10
C PHE A 108 -0.53 -12.08 -6.70
N ASP A 109 -0.50 -13.41 -6.78
CA ASP A 109 0.55 -14.25 -6.22
C ASP A 109 0.90 -13.85 -4.78
N LEU A 110 -0.12 -13.91 -3.93
CA LEU A 110 -0.12 -13.39 -2.57
C LEU A 110 -0.39 -14.50 -1.57
N GLY A 111 0.28 -14.48 -0.43
CA GLY A 111 0.01 -15.40 0.68
C GLY A 111 -1.46 -15.44 1.08
N GLU A 112 -1.97 -16.64 1.33
CA GLU A 112 -3.40 -16.89 1.51
C GLU A 112 -4.01 -16.11 2.68
N LEU A 113 -3.26 -15.94 3.78
CA LEU A 113 -3.71 -15.16 4.93
C LEU A 113 -3.82 -13.66 4.57
N ALA A 114 -2.85 -13.13 3.82
CA ALA A 114 -2.85 -11.74 3.41
C ALA A 114 -3.94 -11.46 2.36
N ALA A 115 -4.24 -12.42 1.47
CA ALA A 115 -5.34 -12.34 0.53
C ALA A 115 -6.70 -12.33 1.24
N LEU A 116 -6.85 -13.18 2.27
CA LEU A 116 -8.02 -13.21 3.14
C LEU A 116 -8.21 -11.88 3.89
N GLU A 117 -7.17 -11.35 4.51
CA GLU A 117 -7.20 -10.05 5.20
C GLU A 117 -7.57 -8.90 4.25
N LEU A 118 -7.03 -8.91 3.04
CA LEU A 118 -7.35 -7.91 2.01
C LEU A 118 -8.82 -8.00 1.58
N LEU A 119 -9.35 -9.21 1.44
CA LEU A 119 -10.77 -9.43 1.11
C LEU A 119 -11.70 -8.93 2.22
N LEU A 120 -11.34 -9.19 3.48
CA LEU A 120 -12.07 -8.69 4.65
C LEU A 120 -12.03 -7.16 4.74
N ALA A 121 -10.89 -6.54 4.43
CA ALA A 121 -10.81 -5.09 4.31
C ALA A 121 -11.71 -4.57 3.17
N GLY A 122 -11.79 -5.29 2.05
CA GLY A 122 -12.70 -5.00 0.94
C GLY A 122 -14.17 -5.07 1.35
N GLU A 123 -14.55 -6.09 2.13
CA GLU A 123 -15.90 -6.22 2.70
C GLU A 123 -16.23 -5.06 3.66
N HIS A 124 -15.28 -4.67 4.52
CA HIS A 124 -15.46 -3.55 5.44
C HIS A 124 -15.61 -2.21 4.71
N GLN A 125 -14.86 -2.00 3.62
CA GLN A 125 -14.91 -0.77 2.82
C GLN A 125 -16.06 -0.74 1.81
N GLN A 126 -16.74 -1.87 1.58
CA GLN A 126 -17.83 -2.00 0.61
C GLN A 126 -18.94 -0.94 0.72
N PRO A 127 -19.33 -0.44 1.91
CA PRO A 127 -20.33 0.64 2.02
C PRO A 127 -19.96 1.92 1.26
N HIS A 128 -18.67 2.21 1.05
CA HIS A 128 -18.20 3.36 0.27
C HIS A 128 -18.25 3.13 -1.25
N PHE A 129 -18.41 1.89 -1.67
CA PHE A 129 -18.40 1.47 -3.07
C PHE A 129 -19.71 0.74 -3.42
N PRO A 130 -20.85 1.47 -3.42
CA PRO A 130 -22.13 0.87 -3.81
C PRO A 130 -21.99 0.32 -5.23
N SER A 131 -22.56 -0.88 -5.47
CA SER A 131 -22.47 -1.67 -6.72
C SER A 131 -21.20 -2.52 -6.94
N LEU A 132 -20.19 -2.44 -6.08
CA LEU A 132 -19.02 -3.32 -6.18
C LEU A 132 -19.09 -4.49 -5.21
N SER A 133 -18.64 -5.67 -5.64
CA SER A 133 -18.41 -6.80 -4.73
C SER A 133 -17.15 -6.57 -3.90
N ARG A 134 -17.08 -7.18 -2.70
CA ARG A 134 -15.89 -7.11 -1.84
C ARG A 134 -14.58 -7.50 -2.54
N GLY A 135 -14.62 -8.45 -3.48
CA GLY A 135 -13.46 -8.83 -4.30
C GLY A 135 -12.98 -7.71 -5.22
N LEU A 136 -13.89 -6.98 -5.87
CA LEU A 136 -13.54 -5.82 -6.70
C LEU A 136 -13.02 -4.65 -5.86
N VAL A 137 -13.57 -4.46 -4.66
CA VAL A 137 -13.05 -3.48 -3.69
C VAL A 137 -11.65 -3.89 -3.23
N ALA A 138 -11.42 -5.17 -2.93
CA ALA A 138 -10.09 -5.68 -2.57
C ALA A 138 -9.03 -5.42 -3.67
N VAL A 139 -9.39 -5.50 -4.95
CA VAL A 139 -8.51 -5.10 -6.07
C VAL A 139 -8.16 -3.61 -6.00
N LEU A 140 -9.11 -2.73 -5.67
CA LEU A 140 -8.83 -1.30 -5.47
C LEU A 140 -7.90 -1.08 -4.28
N LEU A 141 -8.19 -1.72 -3.14
CA LEU A 141 -7.38 -1.58 -1.92
C LEU A 141 -5.95 -2.09 -2.10
N TYR A 142 -5.76 -3.16 -2.89
CA TYR A 142 -4.44 -3.66 -3.24
C TYR A 142 -3.59 -2.59 -3.90
N TRP A 143 -4.12 -1.94 -4.95
CA TRP A 143 -3.40 -0.89 -5.67
C TRP A 143 -3.31 0.41 -4.86
N ASP A 144 -4.33 0.76 -4.06
CA ASP A 144 -4.24 1.91 -3.15
C ASP A 144 -3.13 1.72 -2.11
N GLY A 145 -2.92 0.51 -1.59
CA GLY A 145 -1.83 0.20 -0.66
C GLY A 145 -0.45 0.43 -1.29
N LYS A 146 -0.25 -0.06 -2.51
CA LYS A 146 0.97 0.19 -3.31
C LYS A 146 1.17 1.69 -3.55
N ARG A 147 0.10 2.39 -3.89
CA ARG A 147 0.10 3.84 -4.10
C ARG A 147 0.50 4.60 -2.83
N CYS A 148 -0.02 4.21 -1.67
CA CYS A 148 0.34 4.82 -0.38
C CYS A 148 1.84 4.71 -0.11
N VAL A 149 2.45 3.56 -0.40
CA VAL A 149 3.91 3.37 -0.25
C VAL A 149 4.70 4.24 -1.24
N ALA A 150 4.31 4.25 -2.52
CA ALA A 150 4.99 5.06 -3.54
C ALA A 150 4.91 6.57 -3.23
N ASN A 151 3.74 7.05 -2.82
CA ASN A 151 3.55 8.45 -2.43
C ASN A 151 4.30 8.81 -1.15
N SER A 152 4.34 7.90 -0.17
CA SER A 152 5.12 8.07 1.05
C SER A 152 6.59 8.21 0.71
N LEU A 153 7.13 7.30 -0.10
CA LEU A 153 8.52 7.32 -0.54
C LEU A 153 8.86 8.63 -1.26
N ARG A 154 8.01 9.07 -2.19
CA ARG A 154 8.18 10.33 -2.92
C ARG A 154 8.27 11.52 -1.96
N SER A 155 7.34 11.62 -1.01
CA SER A 155 7.30 12.72 -0.05
C SER A 155 8.52 12.70 0.89
N LEU A 156 8.97 11.51 1.32
CA LEU A 156 10.18 11.34 2.13
C LEU A 156 11.43 11.80 1.35
N ILE A 157 11.54 11.45 0.07
CA ILE A 157 12.64 11.90 -0.80
C ILE A 157 12.56 13.41 -1.07
N GLN A 158 11.37 14.01 -1.16
CA GLN A 158 11.25 15.45 -1.35
C GLN A 158 11.60 16.26 -0.09
N SER A 159 11.34 15.71 1.09
CA SER A 159 11.56 16.36 2.39
C SER A 159 12.98 16.27 2.94
N ARG A 160 13.87 15.49 2.31
CA ARG A 160 15.27 15.35 2.75
C ARG A 160 16.07 16.64 2.55
N HIS A 161 17.27 16.66 3.13
CA HIS A 161 18.28 17.65 2.80
C HIS A 161 18.77 17.48 1.35
N GLY A 162 18.78 18.56 0.58
CA GLY A 162 19.23 18.55 -0.80
C GLY A 162 19.39 19.94 -1.40
N LYS A 163 19.56 19.99 -2.72
CA LYS A 163 19.99 21.20 -3.44
C LYS A 163 18.85 22.04 -3.99
N THR A 164 17.79 21.42 -4.48
CA THR A 164 16.79 22.11 -5.32
C THR A 164 15.48 22.38 -4.60
N PHE A 165 15.04 21.48 -3.71
CA PHE A 165 13.77 21.65 -3.01
C PHE A 165 14.00 21.74 -1.50
N THR A 166 13.44 22.75 -0.87
CA THR A 166 13.33 22.86 0.59
C THR A 166 11.86 23.07 0.92
N LEU A 167 11.29 22.17 1.71
CA LEU A 167 9.88 22.23 2.12
C LEU A 167 9.67 23.04 3.41
N ASP A 168 10.67 23.82 3.86
CA ASP A 168 10.70 24.58 5.11
C ASP A 168 10.24 23.76 6.33
N LEU A 169 10.79 22.55 6.46
CA LEU A 169 10.48 21.61 7.52
C LEU A 169 11.44 21.76 8.70
N SER A 170 11.06 21.23 9.86
CA SER A 170 11.94 21.23 11.03
C SER A 170 13.24 20.47 10.74
N PRO A 171 14.39 20.91 11.28
CA PRO A 171 15.67 20.21 11.08
C PRO A 171 15.64 18.74 11.52
N GLU A 172 14.88 18.45 12.57
CA GLU A 172 14.66 17.08 13.05
C GLU A 172 14.00 16.20 11.97
N LEU A 173 12.91 16.68 11.37
CA LEU A 173 12.19 15.93 10.33
C LEU A 173 13.07 15.75 9.08
N VAL A 174 13.76 16.81 8.65
CA VAL A 174 14.69 16.73 7.51
C VAL A 174 15.79 15.70 7.78
N ASN A 175 16.39 15.68 8.98
CA ASN A 175 17.42 14.71 9.33
C ASN A 175 16.86 13.28 9.36
N LEU A 176 15.66 13.08 9.90
CA LEU A 176 14.99 11.78 9.93
C LEU A 176 14.79 11.22 8.52
N THR A 177 14.21 12.00 7.61
CA THR A 177 13.91 11.57 6.24
C THR A 177 15.18 11.41 5.41
N THR A 178 16.20 12.24 5.64
CA THR A 178 17.51 12.12 5.00
C THR A 178 18.18 10.78 5.34
N ARG A 179 18.34 10.46 6.64
CA ARG A 179 18.94 9.17 7.04
C ARG A 179 18.17 7.98 6.50
N PHE A 180 16.83 8.02 6.63
CA PHE A 180 15.97 6.93 6.17
C PHE A 180 16.12 6.69 4.67
N THR A 181 16.07 7.75 3.85
CA THR A 181 16.17 7.63 2.40
C THR A 181 17.59 7.27 1.92
N ASP A 182 18.64 7.73 2.60
CA ASP A 182 20.03 7.31 2.33
C ASP A 182 20.20 5.80 2.54
N GLU A 183 19.67 5.25 3.63
CA GLU A 183 19.71 3.81 3.90
C GLU A 183 18.97 3.00 2.83
N LEU A 184 17.80 3.46 2.37
CA LEU A 184 17.06 2.78 1.31
C LEU A 184 17.84 2.77 -0.01
N MET A 185 18.44 3.90 -0.38
CA MET A 185 19.21 4.01 -1.62
C MET A 185 20.49 3.18 -1.59
N ALA A 186 21.18 3.12 -0.45
CA ALA A 186 22.32 2.23 -0.24
C ALA A 186 21.96 0.74 -0.40
N GLN A 187 20.70 0.37 -0.12
CA GLN A 187 20.19 -0.99 -0.31
C GLN A 187 19.62 -1.24 -1.71
N GLY A 188 19.90 -0.36 -2.68
CA GLY A 188 19.59 -0.58 -4.09
C GLY A 188 18.17 -0.18 -4.51
N LEU A 189 17.52 0.71 -3.76
CA LEU A 189 16.18 1.22 -4.07
C LEU A 189 16.07 1.75 -5.51
N THR A 190 17.11 2.41 -6.05
CA THR A 190 17.12 2.93 -7.43
C THR A 190 16.81 1.85 -8.47
N LYS A 191 17.53 0.72 -8.39
CA LYS A 191 17.36 -0.41 -9.32
C LYS A 191 15.97 -1.04 -9.14
N GLN A 192 15.49 -1.14 -7.91
CA GLN A 192 14.15 -1.66 -7.64
C GLN A 192 13.06 -0.78 -8.27
N ILE A 193 13.14 0.54 -8.11
CA ILE A 193 12.19 1.48 -8.71
C ILE A 193 12.22 1.40 -10.25
N LEU A 194 13.41 1.36 -10.86
CA LEU A 194 13.55 1.24 -12.32
C LEU A 194 12.91 -0.05 -12.87
N ASN A 195 13.15 -1.18 -12.21
CA ASN A 195 12.52 -2.46 -12.57
C ASN A 195 11.00 -2.36 -12.47
N LEU A 196 10.46 -1.81 -11.36
CA LEU A 196 9.02 -1.65 -11.18
C LEU A 196 8.37 -0.74 -12.22
N ILE A 197 9.01 0.37 -12.60
CA ILE A 197 8.49 1.26 -13.65
C ILE A 197 8.44 0.56 -15.01
N SER A 198 9.37 -0.36 -15.27
CA SER A 198 9.40 -1.19 -16.48
C SER A 198 8.33 -2.29 -16.46
N ASP A 199 8.09 -2.89 -15.29
CA ASP A 199 7.20 -4.04 -15.15
C ASP A 199 5.72 -3.64 -15.04
N ILE A 200 5.42 -2.55 -14.32
CA ILE A 200 4.05 -2.08 -14.08
C ILE A 200 3.45 -1.54 -15.38
N SER A 201 2.43 -2.24 -15.88
CA SER A 201 1.70 -1.87 -17.09
C SER A 201 0.20 -2.09 -16.88
N VAL A 202 -0.61 -1.06 -17.14
CA VAL A 202 -2.07 -1.14 -17.08
C VAL A 202 -2.59 -2.28 -17.96
N THR A 203 -2.03 -2.45 -19.15
CA THR A 203 -2.45 -3.51 -20.09
C THR A 203 -2.22 -4.90 -19.50
N ARG A 204 -1.01 -5.18 -19.00
CA ARG A 204 -0.67 -6.49 -18.41
C ARG A 204 -1.53 -6.79 -17.19
N GLU A 205 -1.75 -5.76 -16.35
CA GLU A 205 -2.57 -5.89 -15.15
C GLU A 205 -4.04 -6.12 -15.48
N PHE A 206 -4.58 -5.45 -16.51
CA PHE A 206 -5.96 -5.66 -16.94
C PHE A 206 -6.15 -7.05 -17.55
N GLU A 207 -5.21 -7.54 -18.36
CA GLU A 207 -5.24 -8.91 -18.88
C GLU A 207 -5.25 -9.95 -17.75
N ARG A 208 -4.45 -9.72 -16.70
CA ARG A 208 -4.43 -10.57 -15.51
C ARG A 208 -5.74 -10.52 -14.74
N LEU A 209 -6.26 -9.32 -14.45
CA LEU A 209 -7.52 -9.13 -13.75
C LEU A 209 -8.72 -9.68 -14.52
N GLN A 210 -8.70 -9.60 -15.85
CA GLN A 210 -9.80 -10.08 -16.68
C GLN A 210 -9.97 -11.60 -16.60
N LYS A 211 -8.87 -12.37 -16.48
CA LYS A 211 -8.91 -13.84 -16.36
C LYS A 211 -9.72 -14.31 -15.15
N GLU A 212 -9.56 -13.64 -14.02
CA GLU A 212 -10.23 -13.98 -12.75
C GLU A 212 -11.48 -13.14 -12.49
N ARG A 213 -12.05 -12.50 -13.52
CA ARG A 213 -13.22 -11.59 -13.39
C ARG A 213 -13.02 -10.47 -12.35
N GLY A 214 -11.78 -10.03 -12.15
CA GLY A 214 -11.37 -8.97 -11.23
C GLY A 214 -11.61 -7.54 -11.76
N LEU A 215 -12.28 -7.38 -12.90
CA LEU A 215 -12.66 -6.09 -13.47
C LEU A 215 -14.18 -5.92 -13.42
N GLY A 216 -14.64 -4.85 -12.78
CA GLY A 216 -16.05 -4.48 -12.67
C GLY A 216 -16.55 -3.62 -13.84
N ASN A 217 -17.44 -2.70 -13.49
CA ASN A 217 -18.00 -1.70 -14.41
C ASN A 217 -16.94 -0.68 -14.88
N GLU A 218 -17.33 0.20 -15.80
CA GLU A 218 -16.43 1.21 -16.39
C GLU A 218 -15.79 2.11 -15.33
N LYS A 219 -16.54 2.48 -14.29
CA LYS A 219 -16.03 3.27 -13.17
C LYS A 219 -14.90 2.54 -12.43
N HIS A 220 -15.12 1.27 -12.08
CA HIS A 220 -14.10 0.45 -11.41
C HIS A 220 -12.85 0.28 -12.29
N ARG A 221 -13.03 0.00 -13.58
CA ARG A 221 -11.92 -0.09 -14.54
C ARG A 221 -11.10 1.19 -14.56
N LYS A 222 -11.76 2.34 -14.66
CA LYS A 222 -11.08 3.63 -14.63
C LYS A 222 -10.29 3.84 -13.33
N GLU A 223 -10.90 3.59 -12.17
CA GLU A 223 -10.26 3.74 -10.86
C GLU A 223 -9.02 2.83 -10.72
N VAL A 224 -9.11 1.56 -11.13
CA VAL A 224 -7.96 0.65 -11.13
C VAL A 224 -6.86 1.13 -12.08
N SER A 225 -7.22 1.57 -13.30
CA SER A 225 -6.27 2.14 -14.25
C SER A 225 -5.54 3.34 -13.67
N ASP A 226 -6.28 4.25 -13.04
CA ASP A 226 -5.73 5.50 -12.51
C ASP A 226 -4.79 5.20 -11.33
N LEU A 227 -5.15 4.28 -10.43
CA LEU A 227 -4.27 3.83 -9.34
C LEU A 227 -2.95 3.23 -9.86
N ILE A 228 -3.00 2.39 -10.89
CA ILE A 228 -1.79 1.79 -11.49
C ILE A 228 -0.89 2.87 -12.11
N LYS A 229 -1.49 3.81 -12.85
CA LYS A 229 -0.77 4.94 -13.46
C LYS A 229 -0.14 5.83 -12.40
N GLU A 230 -0.89 6.18 -11.35
CA GLU A 230 -0.40 6.96 -10.21
C GLU A 230 0.77 6.26 -9.51
N CYS A 231 0.70 4.95 -9.27
CA CYS A 231 1.82 4.21 -8.69
C CYS A 231 3.09 4.36 -9.54
N ARG A 232 2.97 4.13 -10.85
CA ARG A 232 4.10 4.21 -11.79
C ARG A 232 4.66 5.63 -11.87
N GLN A 233 3.78 6.64 -11.89
CA GLN A 233 4.18 8.04 -11.90
C GLN A 233 4.91 8.42 -10.61
N SER A 234 4.36 8.10 -9.44
CA SER A 234 4.98 8.41 -8.14
C SER A 234 6.35 7.74 -7.99
N LEU A 235 6.51 6.53 -8.51
CA LEU A 235 7.80 5.85 -8.59
C LEU A 235 8.81 6.60 -9.47
N ALA A 236 8.39 7.06 -10.66
CA ALA A 236 9.25 7.86 -11.54
C ALA A 236 9.64 9.20 -10.88
N GLU A 237 8.69 9.83 -10.20
CA GLU A 237 8.91 11.06 -9.46
C GLU A 237 9.85 10.86 -8.24
N CYS A 238 9.90 9.67 -7.64
CA CYS A 238 10.91 9.36 -6.61
C CYS A 238 12.33 9.47 -7.19
N LEU A 239 12.57 8.91 -8.38
CA LEU A 239 13.88 8.99 -9.04
C LEU A 239 14.20 10.43 -9.43
N PHE A 240 13.23 11.13 -10.02
CA PHE A 240 13.39 12.54 -10.37
C PHE A 240 13.74 13.38 -9.13
N ALA A 241 12.94 13.29 -8.07
CA ALA A 241 13.16 14.02 -6.82
C ALA A 241 14.53 13.69 -6.22
N TRP A 242 14.94 12.42 -6.25
CA TRP A 242 16.27 12.03 -5.81
C TRP A 242 17.37 12.72 -6.62
N THR A 243 17.29 12.69 -7.95
CA THR A 243 18.31 13.31 -8.82
C THR A 243 18.42 14.82 -8.65
N CYS A 244 17.33 15.49 -8.29
CA CYS A 244 17.34 16.91 -7.97
C CYS A 244 18.03 17.18 -6.62
N GLN A 245 17.86 16.30 -5.64
CA GLN A 245 18.40 16.50 -4.30
C GLN A 245 19.83 15.98 -4.12
N SER A 246 20.22 14.95 -4.88
CA SER A 246 21.50 14.27 -4.77
C SER A 246 21.97 13.76 -6.14
N PRO A 247 23.28 13.84 -6.44
CA PRO A 247 23.79 13.24 -7.67
C PRO A 247 23.56 11.73 -7.64
N LEU A 248 23.18 11.16 -8.78
CA LEU A 248 23.22 9.71 -8.95
C LEU A 248 24.69 9.26 -8.90
N SER A 249 25.00 8.27 -8.07
CA SER A 249 26.29 7.61 -8.12
C SER A 249 26.49 6.97 -9.49
N LYS A 250 27.71 7.05 -10.03
CA LYS A 250 28.09 6.45 -11.31
C LYS A 250 27.94 4.93 -11.31
#